data_AF-A0A257R0J3-F1
#
_entry.id   AF-A0A257R0J3-F1
#
_cell.length_a   1.000
_cell.length_b   1.000
_cell.length_c   1.000
_cell.angle_alpha   90.00
_cell.angle_beta   90.00
_cell.angle_gamma   90.00
#
_symmetry.space_group_name_H-M   'P 1'
#
loop_
_entity.id
_entity.type
_entity.pdbx_description
1 polymer ?
#
loop_
_entity_poly.entity_id
_entity_poly.type
_entity_poly.pdbx_seq_one_letter_code
_entity_poly.pdbx_strand_id
1 'polypeptide(L)'
;MTAPIKKIQAILESIDLPRREIKCYGSQIMITCAGRQSAEKWAALVAKFARVRNVFETVDEVRTNGGAINYVPVWRVAGVIA
;
A
#
# COMPACT_ATOMS: atom_id res chain seq x y z
N MET A 1 15.46 18.33 -2.79
CA MET A 1 14.59 17.69 -3.81
C MET A 1 13.74 16.61 -3.16
N THR A 2 12.56 16.95 -2.63
CA THR A 2 11.64 16.04 -1.90
C THR A 2 10.25 15.97 -2.55
N ALA A 3 10.09 16.52 -3.76
CA ALA A 3 8.81 16.82 -4.39
C ALA A 3 8.08 15.68 -5.13
N PRO A 4 8.74 14.68 -5.76
CA PRO A 4 8.02 13.70 -6.58
C PRO A 4 7.19 12.70 -5.78
N ILE A 5 7.78 12.12 -4.71
CA ILE A 5 7.13 11.07 -3.93
C ILE A 5 5.89 11.58 -3.18
N LYS A 6 5.96 12.80 -2.63
CA LYS A 6 4.83 13.42 -1.92
C LYS A 6 3.65 13.69 -2.87
N LYS A 7 3.94 14.08 -4.13
CA LYS A 7 2.91 14.25 -5.16
C LYS A 7 2.28 12.92 -5.54
N ILE A 8 3.08 11.87 -5.72
CA ILE A 8 2.56 10.51 -6.00
C ILE A 8 1.70 10.03 -4.83
N GLN A 9 2.16 10.19 -3.59
CA GLN A 9 1.37 9.83 -2.41
C GLN A 9 0.02 10.55 -2.39
N ALA A 10 -0.01 11.87 -2.60
CA ALA A 10 -1.26 12.64 -2.64
C ALA A 10 -2.21 12.16 -3.75
N ILE A 11 -1.67 11.82 -4.93
CA ILE A 11 -2.47 11.25 -6.03
C ILE A 11 -3.04 9.89 -5.61
N LEU A 12 -2.22 9.00 -5.06
CA LEU A 12 -2.66 7.69 -4.58
C LEU A 12 -3.73 7.83 -3.48
N GLU A 13 -3.58 8.79 -2.57
CA GLU A 13 -4.55 9.06 -1.51
C GLU A 13 -5.88 9.63 -2.04
N SER A 14 -5.85 10.38 -3.15
CA SER A 14 -7.07 10.92 -3.79
C SER A 14 -7.91 9.88 -4.53
N ILE A 15 -7.38 8.68 -4.75
CA ILE A 15 -8.09 7.63 -5.48
C ILE A 15 -9.03 6.88 -4.54
N ASP A 16 -10.29 6.76 -4.96
CA ASP A 16 -11.30 6.00 -4.26
C ASP A 16 -11.19 4.49 -4.57
N LEU A 17 -10.15 3.87 -4.02
CA LEU A 17 -9.95 2.43 -4.04
C LEU A 17 -9.79 1.92 -2.59
N PRO A 18 -10.39 0.77 -2.25
CA PRO A 18 -10.26 0.18 -0.93
C PRO A 18 -8.80 -0.07 -0.57
N ARG A 19 -8.38 0.45 0.58
CA ARG A 19 -7.04 0.33 1.14
C ARG A 19 -7.10 0.47 2.65
N ARG A 20 -6.11 -0.10 3.33
CA ARG A 20 -5.87 0.12 4.77
C ARG A 20 -4.88 1.25 4.97
N GLU A 21 -3.81 1.26 4.17
CA GLU A 21 -2.72 2.20 4.35
C GLU A 21 -1.98 2.45 3.02
N ILE A 22 -1.50 3.67 2.82
CA ILE A 22 -0.52 4.02 1.80
C ILE A 22 0.68 4.60 2.52
N LYS A 23 1.86 4.06 2.23
CA LYS A 23 3.13 4.53 2.77
C LYS A 23 4.11 4.73 1.63
N CYS A 24 4.71 5.90 1.58
CA CYS A 24 5.71 6.24 0.57
C CYS A 24 7.02 6.62 1.26
N TYR A 25 8.10 5.88 0.99
CA TYR A 25 9.40 6.02 1.64
C TYR A 25 10.50 6.23 0.60
N GLY A 26 11.01 7.46 0.47
CA GLY A 26 12.03 7.76 -0.55
C GLY A 26 11.51 7.49 -1.96
N SER A 27 11.96 6.40 -2.59
CA SER A 27 11.47 5.91 -3.89
C SER A 27 10.50 4.72 -3.78
N GLN A 28 10.25 4.19 -2.58
CA GLN A 28 9.39 3.04 -2.36
C GLN A 28 7.94 3.45 -2.10
N ILE A 29 7.02 2.70 -2.68
CA ILE A 29 5.58 2.79 -2.45
C ILE A 29 5.14 1.46 -1.84
N MET A 30 4.44 1.52 -0.72
CA MET A 30 3.82 0.37 -0.07
C MET A 30 2.33 0.67 0.11
N ILE A 31 1.48 -0.18 -0.45
CA ILE A 31 0.03 -0.08 -0.27
C ILE A 31 -0.45 -1.35 0.41
N THR A 32 -1.16 -1.20 1.52
CA THR A 32 -1.73 -2.31 2.29
C THR A 32 -3.24 -2.37 2.03
N CYS A 33 -3.74 -3.56 1.71
CA CYS A 33 -5.14 -3.84 1.39
C CYS A 33 -5.67 -4.99 2.26
N ALA A 34 -6.98 -5.01 2.50
CA ALA A 34 -7.63 -6.11 3.22
C ALA A 34 -7.85 -7.38 2.35
N GLY A 35 -7.68 -7.28 1.02
CA GLY A 35 -7.94 -8.39 0.12
C GLY A 35 -7.12 -8.31 -1.17
N ARG A 36 -6.91 -9.48 -1.78
CA ARG A 36 -6.10 -9.65 -2.99
C ARG A 36 -6.58 -8.83 -4.18
N GLN A 37 -7.89 -8.83 -4.45
CA GLN A 37 -8.46 -8.13 -5.59
C GLN A 37 -8.18 -6.62 -5.53
N SER A 38 -8.27 -6.01 -4.35
CA SER A 38 -7.91 -4.60 -4.16
C SER A 38 -6.42 -4.37 -4.39
N ALA A 39 -5.56 -5.26 -3.86
CA ALA A 39 -4.12 -5.16 -4.07
C ALA A 39 -3.73 -5.28 -5.56
N GLU A 40 -4.38 -6.16 -6.32
CA GLU A 40 -4.16 -6.28 -7.78
C GLU A 40 -4.57 -5.00 -8.54
N LYS A 41 -5.72 -4.39 -8.17
CA LYS A 41 -6.13 -3.09 -8.71
C LYS A 41 -5.11 -1.99 -8.40
N TRP A 42 -4.61 -1.96 -7.17
CA TRP A 42 -3.56 -1.02 -6.77
C TRP A 42 -2.25 -1.28 -7.50
N ALA A 43 -1.85 -2.53 -7.71
CA ALA A 43 -0.66 -2.87 -8.47
C ALA A 43 -0.73 -2.34 -9.91
N ALA A 44 -1.87 -2.53 -10.58
CA ALA A 44 -2.10 -1.99 -11.92
C ALA A 44 -2.01 -0.45 -11.96
N LEU A 45 -2.45 0.22 -10.89
CA LEU A 45 -2.38 1.68 -10.80
C LEU A 45 -0.96 2.18 -10.48
N VAL A 46 -0.29 1.56 -9.51
CA VAL A 46 1.09 1.87 -9.13
C VAL A 46 2.04 1.65 -10.30
N ALA A 47 1.78 0.64 -11.15
CA ALA A 47 2.55 0.38 -12.36
C ALA A 47 2.63 1.57 -13.34
N LYS A 48 1.70 2.53 -13.26
CA LYS A 48 1.73 3.77 -14.07
C LYS A 48 2.78 4.78 -13.61
N PHE A 49 3.22 4.69 -12.36
CA PHE A 49 4.13 5.66 -11.73
C PHE A 49 5.44 5.04 -11.26
N ALA A 50 5.46 3.73 -11.04
CA ALA A 50 6.55 3.01 -10.40
C ALA A 50 6.61 1.57 -10.92
N ARG A 51 7.79 0.95 -10.85
CA ARG A 51 7.92 -0.49 -11.11
C ARG A 51 7.38 -1.27 -9.92
N VAL A 52 6.31 -2.04 -10.14
CA VAL A 52 5.81 -2.99 -9.14
C VAL A 52 6.81 -4.14 -8.98
N ARG A 53 7.30 -4.33 -7.76
CA ARG A 53 8.24 -5.39 -7.39
C ARG A 53 7.51 -6.65 -6.95
N ASN A 54 6.47 -6.50 -6.15
CA ASN A 54 5.75 -7.65 -5.61
C ASN A 54 4.32 -7.28 -5.18
N VAL A 55 3.44 -8.28 -5.20
CA VAL A 55 2.11 -8.27 -4.58
C VAL A 55 2.01 -9.54 -3.75
N PHE A 56 1.94 -9.41 -2.43
CA PHE A 56 2.09 -10.55 -1.54
C PHE A 56 1.18 -10.44 -0.32
N GLU A 57 0.79 -11.60 0.21
CA GLU A 57 0.06 -11.72 1.46
C GLU A 57 1.01 -11.70 2.65
N THR A 58 0.58 -11.06 3.74
CA THR A 58 1.27 -11.02 5.02
C THR A 58 0.22 -10.86 6.13
N VAL A 59 0.66 -10.93 7.38
CA VAL A 59 -0.20 -10.74 8.53
C VAL A 59 0.18 -9.45 9.25
N ASP A 60 -0.82 -8.63 9.58
CA ASP A 60 -0.66 -7.44 10.41
C ASP A 60 -1.17 -7.70 11.83
N GLU A 61 -0.48 -7.13 12.82
CA GLU A 61 -0.94 -7.09 14.20
C GLU A 61 -1.88 -5.90 14.41
N VAL A 62 -3.08 -6.18 14.90
CA VAL A 62 -4.09 -5.17 15.25
C VAL A 62 -4.47 -5.36 16.71
N ARG A 63 -4.26 -4.31 17.51
CA ARG A 63 -4.76 -4.27 18.89
C ARG A 63 -6.24 -3.94 18.91
N THR A 64 -7.03 -4.77 19.57
CA THR A 64 -8.46 -4.50 19.81
C THR A 64 -8.67 -3.77 21.13
N ASN A 65 -9.81 -3.09 21.27
CA ASN A 65 -10.26 -2.44 22.50
C ASN A 65 -10.40 -3.49 23.61
N GLY A 66 -9.38 -3.62 24.46
CA GLY A 66 -9.22 -4.72 25.41
C GLY A 66 -7.78 -5.24 25.52
N GLY A 67 -6.86 -4.76 24.67
CA GLY A 67 -5.42 -5.08 24.75
C GLY A 67 -5.02 -6.38 24.07
N ALA A 68 -5.98 -7.18 23.61
CA ALA A 68 -5.70 -8.38 22.81
C ALA A 68 -5.08 -7.99 21.45
N ILE A 69 -4.07 -8.76 21.04
CA ILE A 69 -3.43 -8.67 19.74
C ILE A 69 -4.11 -9.67 18.82
N ASN A 70 -4.66 -9.19 17.70
CA ASN A 70 -5.21 -10.02 16.64
C ASN A 70 -4.31 -9.96 15.41
N TYR A 71 -4.24 -11.08 14.71
CA TYR A 71 -3.45 -11.25 13.51
C TYR A 71 -4.41 -11.28 12.32
N VAL A 72 -4.35 -10.27 11.46
CA VAL A 72 -5.24 -10.17 10.30
C VAL A 72 -4.45 -10.32 9.01
N PRO A 73 -4.90 -11.17 8.07
CA PRO A 73 -4.28 -11.27 6.77
C PRO A 73 -4.47 -9.95 6.01
N VAL A 74 -3.42 -9.49 5.36
CA VAL A 74 -3.39 -8.30 4.52
C VAL A 74 -2.58 -8.57 3.26
N TRP A 75 -2.90 -7.83 2.22
CA TRP A 75 -2.18 -7.88 0.95
C TRP A 75 -1.38 -6.59 0.78
N ARG A 76 -0.08 -6.71 0.47
CA ARG A 76 0.80 -5.57 0.26
C ARG A 76 1.26 -5.49 -1.19
N VAL A 77 1.28 -4.27 -1.72
CA VAL A 77 1.82 -3.93 -3.03
C VAL A 77 3.09 -3.13 -2.81
N ALA A 78 4.23 -3.65 -3.28
CA ALA A 78 5.53 -2.98 -3.22
C ALA A 78 5.90 -2.43 -4.59
N GLY A 79 6.05 -1.12 -4.70
CA GLY A 79 6.50 -0.41 -5.90
C GLY A 79 7.77 0.40 -5.65
N VAL A 80 8.58 0.61 -6.69
CA VAL A 80 9.76 1.48 -6.66
C VAL A 80 9.72 2.45 -7.84
N ILE A 81 9.75 3.75 -7.55
CA ILE A 81 9.84 4.82 -8.55
C ILE A 81 11.27 4.82 -9.09
N ALA A 82 11.38 4.72 -10.42
CA ALA A 82 12.66 4.73 -11.15
C ALA A 82 13.17 6.17 -11.32
#